data_AF-A0A920S873-F1
#
_entry.id   AF-A0A920S873-F1
#
_cell.length_a   1.000
_cell.length_b   1.000
_cell.length_c   1.000
_cell.angle_alpha   90.00
_cell.angle_beta   90.00
_cell.angle_gamma   90.00
#
_symmetry.space_group_name_H-M   'P 1'
#
loop_
_entity.id
_entity.type
_entity.pdbx_description
1 polymer ?
#
loop_
_entity_poly.entity_id
_entity_poly.type
_entity_poly.pdbx_seq_one_letter_code
_entity_poly.pdbx_strand_id
1 'polypeptide(L)' 'MLVEEGFTTVEEVAYVPIEELSAIDGFDEEIVDELRNRAKDAMLTRAIASEEQRDGMSRKRIC' A
#
# COMPACT_ATOMS: atom_id res chain seq x y z
N MET A 1 7.08 6.37 13.71
CA MET A 1 8.19 6.23 12.76
C MET A 1 7.81 6.40 11.29
N LEU A 2 6.58 6.11 10.83
CA LEU A 2 6.09 6.58 9.51
C LEU A 2 4.93 7.57 9.67
N VAL A 3 3.99 7.25 10.57
CA VAL A 3 2.90 8.17 10.97
C VAL A 3 3.41 9.44 11.63
N GLU A 4 4.55 9.37 12.32
CA GLU A 4 5.20 10.52 12.95
C GLU A 4 5.90 11.44 11.95
N GLU A 5 6.35 10.87 10.82
CA GLU A 5 6.91 11.60 9.67
C GLU A 5 5.80 12.12 8.72
N GLY A 6 4.53 11.89 9.05
CA GLY A 6 3.38 12.36 8.28
C GLY A 6 2.86 11.41 7.21
N PHE A 7 3.41 10.20 7.09
CA PHE A 7 2.84 9.18 6.19
C PHE A 7 1.53 8.66 6.75
N THR A 8 0.45 8.86 6.00
CA THR A 8 -0.90 8.46 6.42
C THR A 8 -1.46 7.33 5.58
N THR A 9 -0.90 7.10 4.40
CA THR A 9 -1.42 6.14 3.42
C THR A 9 -0.35 5.21 2.86
N VAL A 10 -0.79 4.03 2.41
CA VAL A 10 0.07 3.03 1.74
C VAL A 10 0.46 3.51 0.33
N GLU A 11 -0.36 4.39 -0.26
CA GLU A 11 -0.08 5.03 -1.56
C GLU A 11 1.17 5.91 -1.50
N GLU A 12 1.32 6.72 -0.45
CA GLU A 12 2.50 7.54 -0.25
C GLU A 12 3.76 6.68 -0.20
N VAL A 13 3.74 5.57 0.53
CA VAL A 13 4.88 4.65 0.61
C VAL A 13 5.22 4.00 -0.74
N ALA A 14 4.22 3.65 -1.56
CA ALA A 14 4.46 2.98 -2.84
C ALA A 14 5.05 3.93 -3.92
N TYR A 15 4.64 5.19 -3.91
CA TYR A 15 4.93 6.17 -4.97
C TYR A 15 6.01 7.21 -4.62
N VAL A 16 6.37 7.38 -3.35
CA VAL A 16 7.46 8.27 -2.92
C VAL A 16 8.84 7.69 -3.34
N PRO A 17 9.80 8.55 -3.74
CA PRO A 17 11.16 8.12 -4.06
C PRO A 17 11.85 7.39 -2.91
N ILE A 18 12.70 6.40 -3.24
CA ILE A 18 13.50 5.68 -2.23
C ILE A 18 14.38 6.65 -1.44
N GLU A 19 14.91 7.69 -2.08
CA GLU A 19 15.77 8.69 -1.43
C GLU A 19 15.06 9.42 -0.28
N GLU A 20 13.75 9.66 -0.38
CA GLU A 20 12.95 10.30 0.68
C GLU A 20 12.66 9.32 1.84
N LEU A 21 12.41 8.05 1.52
CA LEU A 21 12.16 7.01 2.53
C LEU A 21 13.45 6.58 3.25
N SER A 22 14.57 6.50 2.53
CA SER A 22 15.91 6.22 3.08
C SER A 22 16.51 7.42 3.84
N ALA A 23 15.92 8.62 3.72
CA ALA A 23 16.30 9.77 4.54
C ALA A 23 15.73 9.68 5.97
N ILE A 24 14.80 8.75 6.23
CA ILE A 24 14.24 8.51 7.56
C ILE A 24 15.25 7.73 8.40
N ASP A 25 15.57 8.25 9.59
CA ASP A 25 16.52 7.62 10.51
C ASP A 25 16.02 6.22 10.92
N GLY A 26 16.81 5.19 10.64
CA GLY A 26 16.46 3.79 10.89
C GLY A 26 15.81 3.03 9.71
N PHE A 27 15.75 3.63 8.52
CA PHE A 27 15.37 2.93 7.29
C PHE A 27 16.57 2.72 6.36
N ASP A 28 16.95 1.46 6.16
CA ASP A 28 17.96 1.06 5.16
C ASP A 28 17.33 0.87 3.78
N GLU A 29 18.12 0.99 2.70
CA GLU A 29 17.64 0.77 1.32
C GLU A 29 16.94 -0.59 1.14
N GLU A 30 17.42 -1.65 1.79
CA GLU A 30 16.79 -2.98 1.74
C GLU A 30 15.40 -2.98 2.40
N ILE A 31 15.27 -2.29 3.54
CA ILE A 31 13.99 -2.16 4.27
C ILE A 31 13.02 -1.31 3.44
N VAL A 32 13.49 -0.21 2.85
CA VAL A 32 12.68 0.66 2.01
C VAL A 32 12.15 -0.08 0.78
N ASP A 33 13.00 -0.89 0.13
CA ASP A 33 12.57 -1.68 -1.02
C ASP A 33 11.53 -2.74 -0.63
N GLU A 34 11.74 -3.46 0.48
CA GLU A 34 10.75 -4.42 1.00
C GLU A 34 9.42 -3.73 1.34
N LEU A 35 9.49 -2.56 1.99
CA LEU A 35 8.31 -1.79 2.38
C LEU A 35 7.50 -1.36 1.15
N ARG A 36 8.17 -0.90 0.08
CA ARG A 36 7.53 -0.53 -1.19
C ARG A 36 6.89 -1.73 -1.87
N ASN A 37 7.57 -2.87 -1.90
CA ASN A 37 7.04 -4.08 -2.51
C ASN A 37 5.78 -4.56 -1.76
N ARG A 38 5.82 -4.59 -0.43
CA ARG A 38 4.63 -4.90 0.39
C ARG A 38 3.50 -3.90 0.23
N ALA A 39 3.81 -2.60 0.13
CA ALA A 39 2.81 -1.57 -0.11
C ALA A 39 2.06 -1.81 -1.43
N LYS A 40 2.80 -2.10 -2.52
CA LYS A 40 2.21 -2.44 -3.83
C LYS A 40 1.37 -3.71 -3.77
N ASP A 41 1.85 -4.75 -3.11
CA ASP A 41 1.11 -6.01 -2.94
C ASP A 41 -0.20 -5.80 -2.16
N ALA A 42 -0.16 -4.99 -1.10
CA ALA A 42 -1.35 -4.63 -0.35
C ALA A 42 -2.36 -3.84 -1.20
N MET A 43 -1.89 -2.92 -2.05
CA MET A 43 -2.75 -2.18 -2.98
C MET A 43 -3.38 -3.09 -4.04
N LEU A 44 -2.59 -4.01 -4.61
CA LEU A 44 -3.09 -5.00 -5.56
C LEU A 44 -4.15 -5.91 -4.91
N THR A 45 -3.85 -6.41 -3.72
CA THR A 45 -4.78 -7.25 -2.94
C THR A 45 -6.06 -6.49 -2.63
N ARG A 46 -5.96 -5.21 -2.25
CA ARG A 46 -7.13 -4.36 -1.98
C ARG A 46 -7.95 -4.11 -3.24
N ALA A 47 -7.31 -3.94 -4.41
CA ALA A 47 -7.99 -3.79 -5.69
C ALA A 47 -8.76 -5.07 -6.06
N ILE A 48 -8.11 -6.24 -5.96
CA ILE A 48 -8.73 -7.54 -6.22
C ILE A 48 -9.91 -7.79 -5.25
N ALA A 49 -9.70 -7.59 -3.95
CA ALA A 49 -10.74 -7.76 -2.94
C ALA A 49 -11.92 -6.79 -3.14
N SER A 50 -11.67 -5.60 -3.70
CA SER A 50 -12.72 -4.64 -4.03
C SER A 50 -13.50 -5.03 -5.30
N GLU A 51 -12.84 -5.64 -6.29
CA GLU A 51 -13.51 -6.21 -7.46
C GLU A 51 -14.37 -7.42 -7.11
N GLU A 52 -13.87 -8.35 -6.29
CA GLU A 52 -14.66 -9.52 -5.86
C GLU A 52 -15.89 -9.14 -5.03
N GLN A 53 -15.77 -8.13 -4.16
CA GLN A 53 -16.92 -7.61 -3.42
C GLN A 53 -17.96 -6.96 -4.34
N ARG A 54 -17.52 -6.27 -5.41
CA ARG A 54 -18.43 -5.67 -6.39
C ARG A 54 -19.15 -6.73 -7.22
N ASP A 55 -18.45 -7.79 -7.66
CA ASP A 55 -19.08 -8.89 -8.40
C ASP A 55 -20.05 -9.70 -7.52
N GLY A 56 -19.66 -10.01 -6.27
CA GLY A 56 -20.52 -10.69 -5.31
C GLY A 56 -21.79 -9.90 -4.94
N MET A 57 -21.68 -8.57 -4.82
CA MET A 57 -22.83 -7.68 -4.55
C MET A 57 -23.77 -7.52 -5.76
N SER A 58 -23.24 -7.68 -6.98
CA SER A 58 -24.05 -7.67 -8.21
C SER A 58 -24.92 -8.93 -8.32
N ARG A 59 -24.34 -10.10 -7.99
CA ARG A 59 -25.06 -11.39 -8.03
C ARG A 59 -26.17 -11.51 -6.98
N LYS A 60 -26.01 -10.88 -5.81
CA LYS A 60 -26.98 -10.97 -4.70
C LYS A 60 -28.20 -10.06 -4.86
N ARG A 61 -28.18 -9.10 -5.81
CA ARG A 61 -29.32 -8.22 -6.12
C ARG A 61 -30.30 -8.80 -7.16
N ILE A 62 -30.01 -9.98 -7.69
CA ILE A 62 -30.80 -10.66 -8.72
C ILE A 62 -31.62 -11.85 -8.17
N CYS A 63 -31.52 -12.15 -6.87
CA CYS A 63 -32.35 -13.15 -6.19
C CYS A 63 -33.43 -12.50 -5.33
#